data_AF-A0A1J4JXT5-F1
#
_entry.id   AF-A0A1J4JXT5-F1
#
_cell.length_a   1.000
_cell.length_b   1.000
_cell.length_c   1.000
_cell.angle_alpha   90.00
_cell.angle_beta   90.00
_cell.angle_gamma   90.00
#
_symmetry.space_group_name_H-M   'P 1'
#
loop_
_entity.id
_entity.type
_entity.pdbx_description
1 polymer ?
#
loop_
_entity_poly.entity_id
_entity_poly.type
_entity_poly.pdbx_seq_one_letter_code
_entity_poly.pdbx_strand_id
1 'polypeptide(L)'
;MSLLQGSNGEPLKKLSQPLTNTHSSVFVVPAERVANMKAIVITDQTFGKTLPLTKSIPHCLKNLMTIIARESVNCIFIIGDLVHFTESKEKEAKENLLKVLNAFEMIPLPIFIMAGDHNRRLLWETKYDKPGSNITIVYDFLIRITHPNPPLGTPANFYLTHDAKNPLSLKLDEIESYAVELKRAFNSEIANEDFLLIGHCQTYVLNETARVACIKEFSPDNHRNGYAIISVTPEGTKLNIVGK
;
A
#
# COMPACT_ATOMS: atom_id res chain seq x y z
N MET A 1 -2.74 15.18 21.46
CA MET A 1 -1.82 14.23 22.14
C MET A 1 -0.50 14.23 21.39
N SER A 2 0.62 14.07 22.07
CA SER A 2 1.96 14.12 21.45
C SER A 2 2.18 12.91 20.56
N LEU A 3 2.54 13.13 19.29
CA LEU A 3 2.93 12.09 18.33
C LEU A 3 4.20 11.32 18.77
N LEU A 4 4.80 11.60 19.93
CA LEU A 4 6.10 11.05 20.35
C LEU A 4 5.99 9.75 21.15
N GLN A 5 4.78 9.26 21.40
CA GLN A 5 4.56 8.00 22.11
C GLN A 5 4.29 6.88 21.12
N GLY A 6 5.07 5.82 21.24
CA GLY A 6 4.86 4.57 20.53
C GLY A 6 3.58 3.87 21.01
N SER A 7 3.22 2.82 20.28
CA SER A 7 2.01 2.01 20.48
C SER A 7 1.89 1.45 21.90
N ASN A 8 3.02 1.23 22.58
CA ASN A 8 3.10 0.74 23.95
C ASN A 8 3.28 1.86 25.01
N GLY A 9 3.20 3.14 24.63
CA GLY A 9 3.44 4.28 25.51
C GLY A 9 4.92 4.63 25.73
N GLU A 10 5.85 3.82 25.19
CA GLU A 10 7.29 4.09 25.21
C GLU A 10 7.68 5.19 24.21
N PRO A 11 8.80 5.90 24.40
CA PRO A 11 9.32 6.85 23.41
C PRO A 11 9.64 6.14 22.09
N LEU A 12 9.28 6.77 20.97
CA LEU A 12 9.65 6.29 19.64
C LEU A 12 11.17 6.24 19.47
N LYS A 13 11.68 5.15 18.86
CA LYS A 13 13.09 5.02 18.51
C LYS A 13 13.49 6.06 17.47
N LYS A 14 14.65 6.69 17.59
CA LYS A 14 15.12 7.59 16.53
C LYS A 14 15.53 6.80 15.28
N LEU A 15 15.13 7.29 14.10
CA LEU A 15 15.59 6.74 12.82
C LEU A 15 17.11 6.87 12.68
N SER A 16 17.77 5.81 12.21
CA SER A 16 19.20 5.83 11.86
C SER A 16 19.51 6.69 10.65
N GLN A 17 18.54 6.88 9.74
CA GLN A 17 18.65 7.71 8.55
C GLN A 17 17.50 8.73 8.52
N PRO A 18 17.77 10.00 8.16
CA PRO A 18 16.71 11.00 8.04
C PRO A 18 15.85 10.75 6.80
N LEU A 19 14.60 11.20 6.84
CA LEU A 19 13.77 11.33 5.64
C LEU A 19 14.40 12.37 4.71
N THR A 20 14.38 12.09 3.40
CA THR A 20 14.98 12.94 2.36
C THR A 20 13.92 13.63 1.52
N ASN A 21 12.77 13.00 1.31
CA ASN A 21 11.64 13.58 0.61
C ASN A 21 10.60 14.13 1.59
N THR A 22 10.33 15.42 1.49
CA THR A 22 9.27 16.13 2.22
C THR A 22 8.18 16.68 1.28
N HIS A 23 8.32 16.46 -0.03
CA HIS A 23 7.31 16.85 -1.02
C HIS A 23 6.29 15.74 -1.23
N SER A 24 5.02 16.11 -1.20
CA SER A 24 3.90 15.20 -1.45
C SER A 24 3.33 15.39 -2.85
N SER A 25 2.78 14.31 -3.38
CA SER A 25 1.80 14.32 -4.47
C SER A 25 0.72 13.32 -4.10
N VAL A 26 -0.54 13.66 -4.41
CA VAL A 26 -1.70 12.94 -3.88
C VAL A 26 -2.65 12.58 -5.02
N PHE A 27 -2.80 11.28 -5.23
CA PHE A 27 -3.90 10.74 -6.01
C PHE A 27 -5.15 10.63 -5.14
N VAL A 28 -6.25 11.26 -5.53
CA VAL A 28 -7.52 11.17 -4.82
C VAL A 28 -8.38 10.09 -5.45
N VAL A 29 -8.76 9.08 -4.68
CA VAL A 29 -9.66 8.03 -5.16
C VAL A 29 -11.02 8.65 -5.51
N PRO A 30 -11.58 8.40 -6.71
CA PRO A 30 -12.85 8.98 -7.12
C PRO A 30 -13.98 8.64 -6.14
N ALA A 31 -14.84 9.61 -5.83
CA ALA A 31 -15.85 9.48 -4.78
C ALA A 31 -16.83 8.31 -5.01
N GLU A 32 -17.16 8.02 -6.28
CA GLU A 32 -18.00 6.90 -6.68
C GLU A 32 -17.38 5.53 -6.39
N ARG A 33 -16.05 5.47 -6.21
CA ARG A 33 -15.33 4.25 -5.79
C ARG A 33 -15.22 4.12 -4.27
N VAL A 34 -15.45 5.21 -3.53
CA VAL A 34 -15.34 5.23 -2.07
C VAL A 34 -16.66 4.88 -1.37
N ALA A 35 -17.80 5.16 -2.00
CA ALA A 35 -19.11 4.82 -1.45
C ALA A 35 -19.26 3.29 -1.22
N ASN A 36 -19.46 2.88 0.04
CA ASN A 36 -19.50 1.46 0.46
C ASN A 36 -18.25 0.66 0.07
N MET A 37 -17.09 1.31 0.00
CA MET A 37 -15.84 0.66 -0.35
C MET A 37 -15.46 -0.36 0.73
N LYS A 38 -15.17 -1.58 0.29
CA LYS A 38 -14.46 -2.60 1.07
C LYS A 38 -13.27 -3.03 0.26
N ALA A 39 -12.12 -2.43 0.54
CA ALA A 39 -10.90 -2.60 -0.22
C ALA A 39 -9.93 -3.54 0.46
N ILE A 40 -9.21 -4.34 -0.32
CA ILE A 40 -7.99 -5.01 0.13
C ILE A 40 -6.78 -4.15 -0.23
N VAL A 41 -5.82 -4.03 0.68
CA VAL A 41 -4.52 -3.40 0.46
C VAL A 41 -3.44 -4.47 0.59
N ILE A 42 -2.65 -4.64 -0.47
CA ILE A 42 -1.50 -5.55 -0.51
C ILE A 42 -0.23 -4.79 -0.91
N THR A 43 0.93 -5.27 -0.46
CA THR A 43 2.25 -4.67 -0.76
C THR A 43 3.23 -5.76 -1.16
N ASP A 44 4.25 -5.39 -1.94
CA ASP A 44 5.47 -6.16 -2.19
C ASP A 44 5.27 -7.62 -2.60
N GLN A 45 4.61 -7.84 -3.74
CA GLN A 45 4.42 -9.18 -4.28
C GLN A 45 5.74 -9.79 -4.74
N THR A 46 6.65 -8.98 -5.29
CA THR A 46 7.99 -9.37 -5.77
C THR A 46 7.99 -10.60 -6.70
N PHE A 47 7.02 -10.67 -7.62
CA PHE A 47 6.84 -11.77 -8.56
C PHE A 47 8.12 -12.08 -9.34
N GLY A 48 8.45 -13.37 -9.46
CA GLY A 48 9.60 -13.84 -10.24
C GLY A 48 10.91 -13.86 -9.46
N LYS A 49 10.85 -13.69 -8.12
CA LYS A 49 12.01 -13.73 -7.25
C LYS A 49 12.49 -15.16 -7.00
N THR A 50 11.57 -16.07 -6.65
CA THR A 50 11.88 -17.46 -6.26
C THR A 50 11.10 -18.47 -7.09
N LEU A 51 9.90 -18.10 -7.55
CA LEU A 51 9.03 -18.93 -8.36
C LEU A 51 8.91 -18.37 -9.78
N PRO A 52 8.82 -19.23 -10.81
CA PRO A 52 8.48 -18.76 -12.15
C PRO A 52 7.08 -18.14 -12.15
N LEU A 53 6.87 -17.11 -12.98
CA LEU A 53 5.59 -16.40 -13.09
C LEU A 53 4.39 -17.32 -13.38
N THR A 54 4.62 -18.40 -14.12
CA THR A 54 3.61 -19.43 -14.42
C THR A 54 3.08 -20.14 -13.18
N LYS A 55 3.76 -20.05 -12.03
CA LYS A 55 3.33 -20.57 -10.73
C LYS A 55 2.90 -19.47 -9.77
N SER A 56 3.68 -18.40 -9.65
CA SER A 56 3.41 -17.35 -8.66
C SER A 56 2.17 -16.52 -9.00
N ILE A 57 1.92 -16.20 -10.27
CA ILE A 57 0.73 -15.46 -10.69
C ILE A 57 -0.56 -16.25 -10.38
N PRO A 58 -0.74 -17.51 -10.83
CA PRO A 58 -1.94 -18.27 -10.49
C PRO A 58 -2.15 -18.46 -8.99
N HIS A 59 -1.07 -18.65 -8.22
CA HIS A 59 -1.15 -18.76 -6.77
C HIS A 59 -1.64 -17.44 -6.14
N CYS A 60 -1.07 -16.30 -6.54
CA CYS A 60 -1.53 -14.98 -6.07
C CYS A 60 -3.01 -14.76 -6.40
N LEU A 61 -3.41 -14.95 -7.66
CA LEU A 61 -4.79 -14.77 -8.09
C LEU A 61 -5.76 -15.67 -7.32
N LYS A 62 -5.42 -16.95 -7.11
CA LYS A 62 -6.24 -17.86 -6.31
C LYS A 62 -6.42 -17.34 -4.88
N ASN A 63 -5.35 -16.89 -4.22
CA ASN A 63 -5.42 -16.38 -2.86
C ASN A 63 -6.23 -15.08 -2.79
N LEU A 64 -5.99 -14.15 -3.72
CA LEU A 64 -6.74 -12.90 -3.81
C LEU A 64 -8.23 -13.15 -4.05
N MET A 65 -8.60 -13.99 -5.03
CA MET A 65 -10.00 -14.32 -5.31
C MET A 65 -10.68 -14.98 -4.11
N THR A 66 -9.96 -15.80 -3.35
CA THR A 66 -10.47 -16.40 -2.11
C THR A 66 -10.77 -15.34 -1.06
N ILE A 67 -9.85 -14.39 -0.85
CA ILE A 67 -10.05 -13.29 0.09
C ILE A 67 -11.18 -12.38 -0.39
N ILE A 68 -11.23 -12.06 -1.68
CA ILE A 68 -12.27 -11.23 -2.29
C ILE A 68 -13.65 -11.82 -2.02
N ALA A 69 -13.83 -13.12 -2.28
CA ALA A 69 -15.08 -13.80 -2.03
C ALA A 69 -15.44 -13.82 -0.53
N ARG A 70 -14.48 -14.19 0.33
CA ARG A 70 -14.70 -14.31 1.78
C ARG A 70 -15.04 -12.98 2.44
N GLU A 71 -14.30 -11.93 2.08
CA GLU A 71 -14.42 -10.61 2.68
C GLU A 71 -15.43 -9.73 1.94
N SER A 72 -15.96 -10.15 0.79
CA SER A 72 -16.79 -9.30 -0.09
C SER A 72 -16.07 -8.00 -0.48
N VAL A 73 -14.80 -8.12 -0.90
CA VAL A 73 -14.00 -6.98 -1.37
C VAL A 73 -14.53 -6.50 -2.71
N ASN A 74 -14.60 -5.18 -2.87
CA ASN A 74 -15.04 -4.53 -4.12
C ASN A 74 -13.99 -3.58 -4.74
N CYS A 75 -12.80 -3.46 -4.14
CA CYS A 75 -11.70 -2.63 -4.62
C CYS A 75 -10.35 -3.19 -4.17
N ILE A 76 -9.29 -3.01 -4.97
CA ILE A 76 -7.95 -3.49 -4.65
C ILE A 76 -6.97 -2.32 -4.71
N PHE A 77 -6.13 -2.20 -3.69
CA PHE A 77 -4.94 -1.34 -3.68
C PHE A 77 -3.70 -2.21 -3.63
N ILE A 78 -2.78 -1.97 -4.56
CA ILE A 78 -1.45 -2.60 -4.60
C ILE A 78 -0.43 -1.47 -4.42
N ILE A 79 0.28 -1.45 -3.29
CA ILE A 79 1.19 -0.36 -2.91
C ILE A 79 2.60 -0.89 -2.65
N GLY A 80 3.38 -1.17 -3.69
CA GLY A 80 4.75 -1.63 -3.52
C GLY A 80 5.33 -2.33 -4.73
N ASP A 81 6.38 -3.12 -4.52
CA ASP A 81 7.09 -3.78 -5.61
C ASP A 81 6.32 -5.00 -6.12
N LEU A 82 5.86 -4.92 -7.37
CA LEU A 82 5.10 -5.98 -8.02
C LEU A 82 6.03 -7.11 -8.49
N VAL A 83 7.10 -6.78 -9.20
CA VAL A 83 8.03 -7.76 -9.79
C VAL A 83 9.40 -7.62 -9.18
N HIS A 84 10.11 -8.75 -9.09
CA HIS A 84 11.51 -8.73 -8.73
C HIS A 84 12.31 -8.03 -9.83
N PHE A 85 13.07 -7.01 -9.43
CA PHE A 85 13.89 -6.20 -10.32
C PHE A 85 15.34 -6.22 -9.87
N THR A 86 16.24 -6.46 -10.84
CA THR A 86 17.68 -6.23 -10.72
C THR A 86 18.09 -5.41 -11.94
N GLU A 87 18.93 -4.38 -11.77
CA GLU A 87 19.25 -3.44 -12.85
C GLU A 87 19.78 -4.10 -14.13
N SER A 88 20.52 -5.20 -14.00
CA SER A 88 21.03 -5.99 -15.13
C SER A 88 19.96 -6.71 -15.97
N LYS A 89 18.69 -6.70 -15.54
CA LYS A 89 17.57 -7.45 -16.13
C LYS A 89 16.35 -6.58 -16.42
N GLU A 90 16.54 -5.29 -16.66
CA GLU A 90 15.45 -4.34 -16.85
C GLU A 90 14.43 -4.74 -17.92
N LYS A 91 14.89 -5.23 -19.08
CA LYS A 91 14.00 -5.70 -20.14
C LYS A 91 13.11 -6.86 -19.67
N GLU A 92 13.69 -7.85 -19.01
CA GLU A 92 12.97 -9.02 -18.47
C GLU A 92 11.96 -8.56 -17.42
N ALA A 93 12.36 -7.66 -16.52
CA ALA A 93 11.47 -7.11 -15.49
C ALA A 93 10.27 -6.36 -16.10
N LYS A 94 10.48 -5.59 -17.18
CA LYS A 94 9.39 -4.89 -17.89
C LYS A 94 8.40 -5.87 -18.50
N GLU A 95 8.90 -6.92 -19.15
CA GLU A 95 8.07 -7.99 -19.71
C GLU A 95 7.29 -8.73 -18.61
N ASN A 96 7.93 -8.99 -17.48
CA ASN A 96 7.32 -9.61 -16.31
C ASN A 96 6.23 -8.72 -15.70
N LEU A 97 6.49 -7.42 -15.58
CA LEU A 97 5.51 -6.44 -15.08
C LEU A 97 4.26 -6.43 -15.97
N LEU A 98 4.43 -6.39 -17.30
CA LEU A 98 3.31 -6.46 -18.24
C LEU A 98 2.52 -7.76 -18.12
N LYS A 99 3.18 -8.91 -17.93
CA LYS A 99 2.49 -10.19 -17.68
C LYS A 99 1.68 -10.16 -16.38
N VAL A 100 2.22 -9.57 -15.32
CA VAL A 100 1.54 -9.42 -14.02
C VAL A 100 0.32 -8.50 -14.16
N LEU A 101 0.49 -7.32 -14.78
CA LEU A 101 -0.63 -6.38 -15.01
C LEU A 101 -1.74 -7.03 -15.84
N ASN A 102 -1.39 -7.72 -16.93
CA ASN A 102 -2.36 -8.46 -17.74
C ASN A 102 -3.07 -9.59 -16.99
N ALA A 103 -2.44 -10.17 -15.96
CA ALA A 103 -3.09 -11.16 -15.12
C ALA A 103 -4.07 -10.50 -14.12
N PHE A 104 -3.73 -9.33 -13.58
CA PHE A 104 -4.63 -8.57 -12.71
C PHE A 104 -5.87 -8.01 -13.42
N GLU A 105 -5.79 -7.79 -14.73
CA GLU A 105 -6.95 -7.49 -15.59
C GLU A 105 -8.06 -8.56 -15.52
N MET A 106 -7.72 -9.80 -15.13
CA MET A 106 -8.70 -10.88 -15.00
C MET A 106 -9.59 -10.73 -13.76
N ILE A 107 -9.24 -9.86 -12.82
CA ILE A 107 -10.03 -9.63 -11.62
C ILE A 107 -11.10 -8.58 -11.94
N PRO A 108 -12.40 -8.88 -11.82
CA PRO A 108 -13.47 -7.97 -12.24
C PRO A 108 -13.76 -6.86 -11.20
N LEU A 109 -12.72 -6.28 -10.60
CA LEU A 109 -12.78 -5.21 -9.60
C LEU A 109 -11.85 -4.06 -10.00
N PRO A 110 -12.14 -2.81 -9.61
CA PRO A 110 -11.17 -1.72 -9.76
C PRO A 110 -9.90 -2.00 -8.95
N ILE A 111 -8.75 -1.75 -9.57
CA ILE A 111 -7.42 -1.95 -8.98
C ILE A 111 -6.63 -0.65 -9.09
N PHE A 112 -6.10 -0.16 -7.99
CA PHE A 112 -5.17 0.98 -7.96
C PHE A 112 -3.77 0.46 -7.65
N ILE A 113 -2.79 0.77 -8.50
CA ILE A 113 -1.43 0.26 -8.37
C ILE A 113 -0.45 1.42 -8.23
N MET A 114 0.21 1.50 -7.08
CA MET A 114 1.36 2.37 -6.81
C MET A 114 2.60 1.48 -6.69
N ALA A 115 3.63 1.78 -7.49
CA ALA A 115 4.87 1.03 -7.44
C ALA A 115 5.74 1.41 -6.22
N GLY A 116 6.45 0.41 -5.72
CA GLY A 116 7.54 0.58 -4.76
C GLY A 116 8.79 1.17 -5.40
N ASP A 117 9.83 1.39 -4.61
CA ASP A 117 11.02 2.11 -5.04
C ASP A 117 11.78 1.40 -6.18
N HIS A 118 11.85 0.07 -6.16
CA HIS A 118 12.48 -0.70 -7.24
C HIS A 118 11.65 -0.73 -8.52
N ASN A 119 10.32 -0.66 -8.41
CA ASN A 119 9.40 -0.76 -9.55
C ASN A 119 8.94 0.60 -10.10
N ARG A 120 9.18 1.71 -9.40
CA ARG A 120 8.64 3.05 -9.75
C ARG A 120 9.03 3.50 -11.15
N ARG A 121 10.34 3.40 -11.48
CA ARG A 121 10.84 3.74 -12.82
C ARG A 121 10.24 2.82 -13.88
N LEU A 122 10.24 1.52 -13.60
CA LEU A 122 9.73 0.51 -14.51
C LEU A 122 8.25 0.74 -14.87
N LEU A 123 7.42 1.07 -13.88
CA LEU A 123 5.99 1.33 -14.08
C LEU A 123 5.76 2.65 -14.84
N TRP A 124 6.56 3.68 -14.59
CA TRP A 124 6.54 4.94 -15.34
C TRP A 124 6.87 4.73 -16.82
N GLU A 125 7.94 3.99 -17.12
CA GLU A 125 8.39 3.73 -18.49
C GLU A 125 7.52 2.73 -19.24
N THR A 126 6.77 1.91 -18.53
CA THR A 126 5.80 0.99 -19.14
C THR A 126 4.63 1.74 -19.76
N LYS A 127 4.28 2.92 -19.23
CA LYS A 127 3.16 3.75 -19.70
C LYS A 127 1.91 2.90 -19.93
N TYR A 128 1.55 2.11 -18.92
CA TYR A 128 0.43 1.18 -19.03
C TYR A 128 -0.88 1.97 -19.20
N ASP A 129 -1.45 1.91 -20.41
CA ASP A 129 -2.68 2.60 -20.79
C ASP A 129 -3.49 1.69 -21.70
N LYS A 130 -4.19 0.73 -21.09
CA LYS A 130 -5.02 -0.24 -21.81
C LYS A 130 -6.48 0.27 -21.81
N PRO A 131 -7.10 0.51 -22.97
CA PRO A 131 -8.49 0.95 -23.05
C PRO A 131 -9.45 -0.03 -22.34
N GLY A 132 -10.33 0.49 -21.49
CA GLY A 132 -11.29 -0.31 -20.72
C GLY A 132 -10.68 -1.11 -19.58
N SER A 133 -9.41 -0.87 -19.23
CA SER A 133 -8.74 -1.47 -18.09
C SER A 133 -9.46 -1.16 -16.77
N ASN A 134 -9.49 -2.15 -15.88
CA ASN A 134 -9.90 -1.98 -14.48
C ASN A 134 -8.75 -1.50 -13.58
N ILE A 135 -7.54 -1.37 -14.14
CA ILE A 135 -6.32 -0.96 -13.44
C ILE A 135 -6.09 0.54 -13.64
N THR A 136 -5.93 1.25 -12.53
CA THR A 136 -5.45 2.63 -12.50
C THR A 136 -4.04 2.66 -11.94
N ILE A 137 -3.07 3.11 -12.74
CA ILE A 137 -1.72 3.34 -12.27
C ILE A 137 -1.65 4.67 -11.54
N VAL A 138 -1.15 4.62 -10.30
CA VAL A 138 -0.96 5.79 -9.45
C VAL A 138 0.53 6.13 -9.40
N TYR A 139 0.89 7.28 -9.96
CA TYR A 139 2.25 7.80 -9.98
C TYR A 139 2.56 8.76 -8.83
N ASP A 140 1.53 9.20 -8.12
CA ASP A 140 1.63 10.01 -6.92
C ASP A 140 2.30 9.24 -5.77
N PHE A 141 2.82 9.98 -4.78
CA PHE A 141 3.47 9.38 -3.61
C PHE A 141 2.48 8.93 -2.55
N LEU A 142 1.25 9.46 -2.59
CA LEU A 142 0.17 9.17 -1.66
C LEU A 142 -1.11 8.86 -2.45
N ILE A 143 -1.87 7.85 -1.99
CA ILE A 143 -3.26 7.63 -2.39
C ILE A 143 -4.14 8.09 -1.24
N ARG A 144 -5.11 8.96 -1.51
CA ARG A 144 -6.07 9.44 -0.52
C ARG A 144 -7.45 8.87 -0.77
N ILE A 145 -7.99 8.20 0.25
CA ILE A 145 -9.39 7.78 0.35
C ILE A 145 -10.08 8.76 1.30
N THR A 146 -11.04 9.53 0.79
CA THR A 146 -11.80 10.50 1.59
C THR A 146 -13.18 9.95 1.89
N HIS A 147 -13.50 9.78 3.17
CA HIS A 147 -14.83 9.35 3.60
C HIS A 147 -15.86 10.43 3.21
N PRO A 148 -16.99 10.11 2.56
CA PRO A 148 -17.92 11.12 2.05
C PRO A 148 -18.62 11.90 3.17
N ASN A 149 -18.96 11.24 4.27
CA ASN A 149 -19.62 11.85 5.44
C ASN A 149 -19.04 11.30 6.76
N PRO A 150 -17.82 11.68 7.16
CA PRO A 150 -17.13 11.06 8.29
C PRO A 150 -17.85 11.37 9.61
N PRO A 151 -18.16 10.37 10.44
CA PRO A 151 -18.68 10.61 11.78
C PRO A 151 -17.68 11.37 12.66
N LEU A 152 -18.20 12.13 13.61
CA LEU A 152 -17.38 12.87 14.56
C LEU A 152 -16.38 11.95 15.27
N GLY A 153 -15.10 12.35 15.29
CA GLY A 153 -14.01 11.60 15.93
C GLY A 153 -13.35 10.53 15.06
N THR A 154 -13.92 10.21 13.89
CA THR A 154 -13.31 9.26 12.93
C THR A 154 -12.39 9.97 11.94
N PRO A 155 -11.38 9.29 11.35
CA PRO A 155 -10.55 9.89 10.32
C PRO A 155 -11.37 10.25 9.07
N ALA A 156 -11.26 11.50 8.60
CA ALA A 156 -11.87 11.92 7.34
C ALA A 156 -11.13 11.33 6.14
N ASN A 157 -9.79 11.26 6.21
CA ASN A 157 -8.96 10.70 5.16
C ASN A 157 -8.15 9.49 5.65
N PHE A 158 -8.01 8.53 4.75
CA PHE A 158 -7.06 7.42 4.84
C PHE A 158 -6.06 7.55 3.69
N TYR A 159 -4.79 7.64 4.04
CA TYR A 159 -3.68 7.72 3.10
C TYR A 159 -3.00 6.35 2.98
N LEU A 160 -2.69 5.96 1.75
CA LEU A 160 -1.87 4.78 1.45
C LEU A 160 -0.59 5.25 0.78
N THR A 161 0.52 4.62 1.15
CA THR A 161 1.79 4.82 0.45
C THR A 161 2.65 3.58 0.55
N HIS A 162 3.56 3.38 -0.40
CA HIS A 162 4.61 2.38 -0.22
C HIS A 162 5.70 2.92 0.73
N ASP A 163 6.32 4.04 0.39
CA ASP A 163 7.44 4.65 1.10
C ASP A 163 7.41 6.20 1.08
N ALA A 164 6.41 6.79 0.43
CA ALA A 164 6.35 8.22 0.07
C ALA A 164 7.68 8.79 -0.46
N LYS A 165 8.39 8.01 -1.28
CA LYS A 165 9.72 8.32 -1.84
C LYS A 165 10.83 8.48 -0.79
N ASN A 166 10.71 7.79 0.34
CA ASN A 166 11.74 7.66 1.36
C ASN A 166 12.12 6.17 1.58
N PRO A 167 12.72 5.46 0.60
CA PRO A 167 13.01 4.03 0.70
C PRO A 167 14.18 3.74 1.65
N LEU A 168 13.98 3.97 2.95
CA LEU A 168 15.00 3.74 3.98
C LEU A 168 15.13 2.25 4.27
N SER A 169 16.34 1.78 4.52
CA SER A 169 16.56 0.44 5.08
C SER A 169 16.25 0.46 6.57
N LEU A 170 15.08 -0.02 6.96
CA LEU A 170 14.57 0.08 8.33
C LEU A 170 14.97 -1.13 9.18
N LYS A 171 15.38 -0.87 10.42
CA LYS A 171 15.41 -1.89 11.47
C LYS A 171 14.01 -2.10 12.04
N LEU A 172 13.75 -3.28 12.62
CA LEU A 172 12.44 -3.60 13.18
C LEU A 172 11.98 -2.59 14.25
N ASP A 173 12.90 -2.08 15.06
CA ASP A 173 12.63 -1.10 16.12
C ASP A 173 12.44 0.34 15.59
N GLU A 174 12.69 0.59 14.31
CA GLU A 174 12.57 1.91 13.67
C GLU A 174 11.26 2.08 12.88
N ILE A 175 10.55 1.00 12.60
CA ILE A 175 9.41 1.01 11.67
C ILE A 175 8.26 1.89 12.15
N GLU A 176 7.92 1.82 13.44
CA GLU A 176 6.86 2.66 13.99
C GLU A 176 7.25 4.14 13.92
N SER A 177 8.49 4.46 14.28
CA SER A 177 9.02 5.81 14.18
C SER A 177 9.03 6.31 12.75
N TYR A 178 9.38 5.45 11.79
CA TYR A 178 9.37 5.78 10.37
C TYR A 178 7.98 6.19 9.92
N ALA A 179 6.95 5.43 10.30
CA ALA A 179 5.57 5.75 9.96
C ALA A 179 5.10 7.09 10.56
N VAL A 180 5.46 7.35 11.82
CA VAL A 180 5.13 8.62 12.49
C VAL A 180 5.88 9.80 11.88
N GLU A 181 7.18 9.64 11.61
CA GLU A 181 8.00 10.69 10.99
C GLU A 181 7.55 11.00 9.57
N LEU A 182 7.12 10.02 8.78
CA LEU A 182 6.52 10.26 7.47
C LEU A 182 5.28 11.13 7.59
N LYS A 183 4.37 10.79 8.50
CA LYS A 183 3.16 11.59 8.73
C LYS A 183 3.48 13.02 9.14
N ARG A 184 4.52 13.23 9.95
CA ARG A 184 5.01 14.58 10.32
C ARG A 184 5.62 15.33 9.15
N ALA A 185 6.42 14.65 8.33
CA ALA A 185 7.07 15.25 7.17
C ALA A 185 6.06 15.73 6.13
N PHE A 186 4.91 15.07 6.03
CA PHE A 186 3.79 15.44 5.14
C PHE A 186 2.61 16.08 5.87
N ASN A 187 2.85 16.77 6.99
CA ASN A 187 1.77 17.34 7.83
C ASN A 187 0.91 18.40 7.13
N SER A 188 1.38 18.99 6.03
CA SER A 188 0.60 19.91 5.21
C SER A 188 -0.54 19.16 4.48
N GLU A 189 -0.35 17.88 4.17
CA GLU A 189 -1.35 17.07 3.46
C GLU A 189 -2.04 16.07 4.37
N ILE A 190 -1.29 15.43 5.27
CA ILE A 190 -1.79 14.41 6.18
C ILE A 190 -1.99 15.04 7.56
N ALA A 191 -3.24 15.38 7.88
CA ALA A 191 -3.55 15.93 9.18
C ALA A 191 -3.30 14.90 10.31
N ASN A 192 -3.18 15.36 11.55
CA ASN A 192 -2.93 14.47 12.69
C ASN A 192 -4.07 13.46 12.91
N GLU A 193 -5.29 13.87 12.58
CA GLU A 193 -6.50 13.06 12.59
C GLU A 193 -6.63 12.13 11.39
N ASP A 194 -5.88 12.30 10.31
CA ASP A 194 -5.94 11.38 9.18
C ASP A 194 -5.18 10.09 9.49
N PHE A 195 -5.51 9.00 8.80
CA PHE A 195 -4.81 7.73 8.96
C PHE A 195 -3.79 7.53 7.85
N LEU A 196 -2.62 6.97 8.15
CA LEU A 196 -1.60 6.60 7.16
C LEU A 196 -1.28 5.10 7.23
N LEU A 197 -1.47 4.39 6.12
CA LEU A 197 -1.09 2.99 5.94
C LEU A 197 0.10 2.89 4.98
N ILE A 198 1.13 2.16 5.39
CA ILE A 198 2.43 2.13 4.73
C ILE A 198 2.79 0.70 4.32
N GLY A 199 3.27 0.54 3.07
CA GLY A 199 3.98 -0.65 2.61
C GLY A 199 5.44 -0.67 3.11
N HIS A 200 6.34 -1.32 2.35
CA HIS A 200 7.82 -1.26 2.52
C HIS A 200 8.41 -1.89 3.79
N CYS A 201 7.74 -1.77 4.93
CA CYS A 201 8.32 -2.00 6.25
C CYS A 201 8.54 -3.47 6.60
N GLN A 202 8.02 -4.43 5.82
CA GLN A 202 8.15 -5.88 6.01
C GLN A 202 7.67 -6.43 7.38
N THR A 203 7.01 -5.61 8.20
CA THR A 203 6.40 -6.00 9.47
C THR A 203 5.07 -5.28 9.69
N TYR A 204 4.29 -5.77 10.65
CA TYR A 204 3.07 -5.11 11.06
C TYR A 204 3.32 -4.16 12.21
N VAL A 205 2.80 -2.95 12.07
CA VAL A 205 2.69 -1.97 13.13
C VAL A 205 1.30 -1.37 13.04
N LEU A 206 0.67 -1.14 14.19
CA LEU A 206 -0.57 -0.39 14.30
C LEU A 206 -0.47 0.51 15.53
N ASN A 207 -0.42 1.82 15.30
CA ASN A 207 -0.51 2.82 16.35
C ASN A 207 -1.75 3.67 16.10
N GLU A 208 -2.84 3.32 16.79
CA GLU A 208 -4.13 4.04 16.71
C GLU A 208 -4.03 5.48 17.21
N THR A 209 -3.17 5.73 18.21
CA THR A 209 -2.95 7.07 18.79
C THR A 209 -2.32 8.01 17.76
N ALA A 210 -1.30 7.54 17.06
CA ALA A 210 -0.66 8.29 15.98
C ALA A 210 -1.39 8.16 14.63
N ARG A 211 -2.41 7.27 14.55
CA ARG A 211 -3.16 6.92 13.34
C ARG A 211 -2.24 6.52 12.19
N VAL A 212 -1.31 5.61 12.47
CA VAL A 212 -0.40 5.04 11.49
C VAL A 212 -0.40 3.52 11.56
N ALA A 213 -0.18 2.88 10.42
CA ALA A 213 0.00 1.44 10.34
C ALA A 213 0.96 1.06 9.22
N CYS A 214 1.59 -0.10 9.40
CA CYS A 214 2.40 -0.75 8.37
C CYS A 214 1.85 -2.15 8.10
N ILE A 215 1.88 -2.56 6.83
CA ILE A 215 1.54 -3.91 6.41
C ILE A 215 2.76 -4.65 5.88
N LYS A 216 2.75 -5.96 6.09
CA LYS A 216 3.75 -6.88 5.55
C LYS A 216 3.40 -7.29 4.13
N GLU A 217 4.40 -7.76 3.40
CA GLU A 217 4.32 -8.28 2.04
C GLU A 217 3.22 -9.35 1.84
N PHE A 218 2.56 -9.28 0.68
CA PHE A 218 1.66 -10.29 0.14
C PHE A 218 2.36 -10.96 -1.04
N SER A 219 3.19 -11.96 -0.77
CA SER A 219 4.08 -12.54 -1.77
C SER A 219 4.00 -14.06 -1.75
N PRO A 220 3.49 -14.69 -2.83
CA PRO A 220 3.62 -16.12 -3.03
C PRO A 220 5.08 -16.58 -3.07
N ASP A 221 5.96 -15.75 -3.65
CA ASP A 221 7.40 -16.01 -3.78
C ASP A 221 8.11 -16.03 -2.41
N ASN A 222 7.71 -15.16 -1.47
CA ASN A 222 8.27 -15.10 -0.12
C ASN A 222 7.43 -15.86 0.92
N HIS A 223 6.41 -16.61 0.48
CA HIS A 223 5.45 -17.34 1.34
C HIS A 223 4.81 -16.45 2.43
N ARG A 224 4.43 -15.22 2.05
CA ARG A 224 3.76 -14.27 2.92
C ARG A 224 2.37 -13.93 2.40
N ASN A 225 1.44 -13.72 3.33
CA ASN A 225 0.05 -13.38 3.04
C ASN A 225 -0.41 -12.19 3.90
N GLY A 226 0.45 -11.18 4.06
CA GLY A 226 0.10 -9.97 4.80
C GLY A 226 -0.78 -9.05 3.97
N TYR A 227 -1.86 -8.56 4.54
CA TYR A 227 -2.74 -7.60 3.86
C TYR A 227 -3.57 -6.81 4.86
N ALA A 228 -4.19 -5.73 4.39
CA ALA A 228 -5.19 -4.99 5.14
C ALA A 228 -6.54 -4.97 4.41
N ILE A 229 -7.61 -4.84 5.18
CA ILE A 229 -8.96 -4.55 4.69
C ILE A 229 -9.36 -3.17 5.20
N ILE A 230 -9.70 -2.28 4.28
CA ILE A 230 -10.25 -0.95 4.58
C ILE A 230 -11.74 -0.98 4.23
N SER A 231 -12.59 -0.64 5.19
CA SER A 231 -14.04 -0.57 4.98
C SER A 231 -14.55 0.84 5.27
N VAL A 232 -15.19 1.46 4.30
CA VAL A 232 -15.86 2.76 4.44
C VAL A 232 -17.32 2.48 4.75
N THR A 233 -17.73 2.81 5.98
CA THR A 233 -19.06 2.50 6.52
C THR A 233 -19.70 3.76 7.10
N PRO A 234 -21.02 3.81 7.35
CA PRO A 234 -21.65 4.94 8.03
C PRO A 234 -21.05 5.26 9.41
N GLU A 235 -20.41 4.29 10.08
CA GLU A 235 -19.70 4.50 11.35
C GLU A 235 -18.25 4.99 11.18
N GLY A 236 -17.83 5.29 9.96
CA GLY A 236 -16.49 5.76 9.61
C GLY A 236 -15.67 4.71 8.84
N THR A 237 -14.40 5.04 8.62
CA THR A 237 -13.45 4.16 7.95
C THR A 237 -12.78 3.22 8.95
N LYS A 238 -12.88 1.91 8.73
CA LYS A 238 -12.32 0.85 9.57
C LYS A 238 -11.13 0.20 8.87
N LEU A 239 -10.08 -0.09 9.64
CA LEU A 239 -8.88 -0.81 9.19
C LEU A 239 -8.79 -2.16 9.92
N ASN A 240 -8.60 -3.24 9.17
CA ASN A 240 -8.29 -4.56 9.72
C ASN A 240 -7.02 -5.12 9.05
N ILE A 241 -5.99 -5.40 9.83
CA ILE A 241 -4.72 -5.97 9.34
C ILE A 241 -4.70 -7.47 9.59
N VAL A 242 -4.46 -8.26 8.55
CA VAL A 242 -4.44 -9.72 8.59
C VAL A 242 -3.05 -10.25 8.24
N GLY A 243 -2.70 -11.40 8.84
CA GLY A 243 -1.43 -12.07 8.64
C GLY A 243 -0.35 -11.71 9.66
N LYS A 244 -0.74 -11.12 10.80
CA LYS A 244 0.11 -10.79 11.96
C LYS A 244 0.99 -11.96 12.38
#